data_AF-L1IK18-F1
#
_entry.id   AF-L1IK18-F1
#
_cell.length_a   1.000
_cell.length_b   1.000
_cell.length_c   1.000
_cell.angle_alpha   90.00
_cell.angle_beta   90.00
_cell.angle_gamma   90.00
#
_symmetry.space_group_name_H-M   'P 1'
#
loop_
_entity.id
_entity.type
_entity.pdbx_description
1 polymer ?
#
loop_
_entity_poly.entity_id
_entity_poly.type
_entity_poly.pdbx_seq_one_letter_code
_entity_poly.pdbx_strand_id
1 'polypeptide(L)'
;MQLLIPFPLLRVPSSLWFYFIANNDEEDSQSSERAESELYSTPSFNTVEEFWSIYDHLVRPNEMSTNFDCCLFRDGIKPFPDDPANMGGGKWTLRLRKGLASRFWEEVILACIGGAHNMSQDFCGAIVTSRPEEDVLSVWCDHR
;
A
#
# COMPACT_ATOMS: atom_id res chain seq x y z
N MET A 1 38.95 -11.21 -12.93
CA MET A 1 37.70 -12.00 -12.93
C MET A 1 37.27 -12.16 -11.49
N GLN A 2 36.53 -11.18 -10.97
CA GLN A 2 36.25 -11.06 -9.54
C GLN A 2 34.87 -11.67 -9.27
N LEU A 3 34.82 -12.54 -8.27
CA LEU A 3 33.68 -13.36 -7.87
C LEU A 3 32.48 -12.46 -7.53
N LEU A 4 31.42 -12.52 -8.35
CA LEU A 4 30.07 -12.11 -7.96
C LEU A 4 29.52 -13.19 -7.03
N ILE A 5 29.81 -13.08 -5.74
CA ILE A 5 28.87 -13.58 -4.75
C ILE A 5 27.63 -12.69 -4.89
N PRO A 6 26.45 -13.21 -5.29
CA PRO A 6 25.25 -12.41 -5.24
C PRO A 6 25.07 -12.01 -3.78
N PHE A 7 24.97 -10.70 -3.52
CA PHE A 7 24.52 -10.23 -2.21
C PHE A 7 23.21 -10.98 -1.91
N PRO A 8 23.07 -11.65 -0.75
CA PRO A 8 21.81 -12.28 -0.42
C PRO A 8 20.74 -11.19 -0.45
N LEU A 9 19.69 -11.40 -1.26
CA LEU A 9 18.61 -10.43 -1.43
C LEU A 9 18.07 -10.05 -0.04
N LEU A 10 17.95 -8.74 0.22
CA LEU A 10 17.49 -8.27 1.52
C LEU A 10 16.00 -8.60 1.66
N ARG A 11 15.68 -9.56 2.52
CA ARG A 11 14.31 -10.04 2.73
C ARG A 11 13.48 -8.99 3.46
N VAL A 12 12.23 -8.81 3.02
CA VAL A 12 11.24 -8.04 3.76
C VAL A 12 10.50 -8.94 4.77
N PRO A 13 9.86 -8.37 5.81
CA PRO A 13 9.21 -9.16 6.87
C PRO A 13 8.04 -10.05 6.41
N SER A 14 7.40 -9.71 5.30
CA SER A 14 6.24 -10.43 4.74
C SER A 14 6.17 -10.20 3.23
N SER A 15 5.56 -11.14 2.50
CA SER A 15 5.22 -10.94 1.09
C SER A 15 4.18 -9.83 0.99
N LEU A 16 4.36 -8.88 0.06
CA LEU A 16 3.54 -7.69 -0.09
C LEU A 16 3.09 -7.50 -1.54
N TRP A 17 1.94 -6.86 -1.73
CA TRP A 17 1.34 -6.56 -3.02
C TRP A 17 0.97 -5.09 -3.11
N PHE A 18 1.30 -4.46 -4.24
CA PHE A 18 0.67 -3.20 -4.59
C PHE A 18 -0.69 -3.46 -5.22
N TYR A 19 -1.70 -2.76 -4.71
CA TYR A 19 -3.02 -2.69 -5.32
C TYR A 19 -3.36 -1.26 -5.72
N PHE A 20 -4.22 -1.14 -6.71
CA PHE A 20 -4.64 0.09 -7.31
C PHE A 20 -6.14 0.07 -7.55
N ILE A 21 -6.84 1.07 -7.05
CA ILE A 21 -8.30 1.18 -7.15
C ILE A 21 -8.60 2.49 -7.87
N ALA A 22 -9.28 2.39 -9.02
CA ALA A 22 -9.90 3.55 -9.65
C ALA A 22 -11.19 3.86 -8.88
N ASN A 23 -11.38 5.10 -8.45
CA ASN A 23 -12.63 5.55 -7.86
C ASN A 23 -13.34 6.45 -8.88
N ASN A 24 -14.59 6.13 -9.18
CA ASN A 24 -15.46 7.07 -9.89
C ASN A 24 -15.97 8.12 -8.89
N ASP A 25 -16.10 9.38 -9.33
CA ASP A 25 -16.47 10.56 -8.52
C ASP A 25 -17.84 10.48 -7.80
N GLU A 26 -18.61 9.41 -8.00
CA GLU A 26 -19.85 9.19 -7.29
C GLU A 26 -19.53 8.59 -5.92
N GLU A 27 -19.86 9.33 -4.84
CA GLU A 27 -19.82 8.86 -3.44
C GLU A 27 -20.75 7.65 -3.26
N ASP A 28 -20.38 6.50 -3.79
CA ASP A 28 -21.21 5.32 -3.70
C ASP A 28 -20.75 4.50 -2.50
N SER A 29 -21.50 4.67 -1.41
CA SER A 29 -21.46 3.83 -0.22
C SER A 29 -21.92 2.38 -0.52
N GLN A 30 -21.81 1.90 -1.76
CA GLN A 30 -22.33 0.61 -2.20
C GLN A 30 -21.34 -0.16 -3.08
N SER A 31 -20.94 -1.30 -2.50
CA SER A 31 -20.37 -2.52 -3.07
C SER A 31 -18.84 -2.58 -3.18
N SER A 32 -18.25 -3.24 -2.17
CA SER A 32 -16.96 -3.93 -2.28
C SER A 32 -16.83 -4.74 -3.58
N GLU A 33 -17.94 -5.27 -4.11
CA GLU A 33 -18.01 -5.96 -5.40
C GLU A 33 -17.63 -5.09 -6.61
N ARG A 34 -17.97 -3.79 -6.65
CA ARG A 34 -17.55 -2.89 -7.74
C ARG A 34 -16.08 -2.51 -7.62
N ALA A 35 -15.62 -2.21 -6.40
CA ALA A 35 -14.22 -1.90 -6.15
C ALA A 35 -13.27 -3.08 -6.43
N GLU A 36 -13.76 -4.32 -6.28
CA GLU A 36 -13.03 -5.52 -6.73
C GLU A 36 -12.88 -5.60 -8.26
N SER A 37 -13.87 -5.13 -9.03
CA SER A 37 -13.82 -5.15 -10.50
C SER A 37 -12.84 -4.13 -11.12
N GLU A 38 -12.49 -3.09 -10.35
CA GLU A 38 -11.54 -2.05 -10.74
C GLU A 38 -10.20 -2.14 -9.98
N LEU A 39 -9.96 -3.29 -9.32
CA LEU A 39 -8.74 -3.59 -8.58
C LEU A 39 -7.66 -4.12 -9.52
N TYR A 40 -6.60 -3.33 -9.71
CA TYR A 40 -5.39 -3.76 -10.39
C TYR A 40 -4.32 -4.11 -9.36
N SER A 41 -3.52 -5.14 -9.63
CA SER A 41 -2.42 -5.55 -8.74
C SER A 41 -1.13 -5.79 -9.50
N THR A 42 0.00 -5.54 -8.83
CA THR A 42 1.32 -5.97 -9.30
C THR A 42 1.57 -7.42 -8.90
N PRO A 43 2.61 -8.08 -9.42
CA PRO A 43 3.17 -9.25 -8.75
C PRO A 43 3.56 -8.93 -7.31
N SER A 44 3.52 -9.95 -6.45
CA SER A 44 4.03 -9.81 -5.09
C SER A 44 5.54 -9.72 -5.05
N PHE A 45 6.06 -9.20 -3.94
CA PHE A 45 7.48 -9.14 -3.67
C PHE A 45 7.79 -9.56 -2.23
N ASN A 46 8.95 -10.17 -2.01
CA ASN A 46 9.44 -10.56 -0.68
C ASN A 46 10.90 -10.15 -0.42
N THR A 47 11.49 -9.37 -1.32
CA THR A 47 12.82 -8.76 -1.20
C THR A 47 12.77 -7.26 -1.47
N VAL A 48 13.75 -6.52 -0.96
CA VAL A 48 13.88 -5.07 -1.18
C VAL A 48 14.21 -4.78 -2.64
N GLU A 49 14.96 -5.65 -3.31
CA GLU A 49 15.29 -5.52 -4.73
C GLU A 49 14.04 -5.68 -5.62
N GLU A 50 13.19 -6.66 -5.31
CA GLU A 50 11.89 -6.82 -5.99
C GLU A 50 10.99 -5.61 -5.74
N PHE A 51 10.94 -5.11 -4.50
CA PHE A 51 10.20 -3.88 -4.17
C PHE A 51 10.62 -2.72 -5.09
N TRP A 52 11.92 -2.41 -5.17
CA TRP A 52 12.41 -1.31 -6.00
C TRP A 52 12.17 -1.55 -7.49
N SER A 53 12.26 -2.81 -7.95
CA SER A 53 11.97 -3.15 -9.35
C SER A 53 10.52 -2.80 -9.75
N ILE A 54 9.59 -2.83 -8.80
CA ILE A 54 8.19 -2.46 -9.00
C ILE A 54 8.02 -0.95 -8.75
N TYR A 55 8.44 -0.47 -7.58
CA TYR A 55 8.13 0.87 -7.07
C TYR A 55 8.70 2.00 -7.95
N ASP A 56 9.89 1.83 -8.54
CA ASP A 56 10.49 2.83 -9.44
C ASP A 56 9.67 3.07 -10.71
N HIS A 57 8.81 2.12 -11.10
CA HIS A 57 7.96 2.21 -12.28
C HIS A 57 6.53 2.67 -11.95
N LEU A 58 6.22 2.92 -10.68
CA LEU A 58 4.91 3.40 -10.26
C LEU A 58 4.83 4.93 -10.34
N VAL A 59 3.68 5.43 -10.79
CA VAL A 59 3.34 6.87 -10.70
C VAL A 59 3.32 7.26 -9.23
N ARG A 60 3.89 8.42 -8.87
CA ARG A 60 3.90 8.87 -7.47
C ARG A 60 2.52 9.41 -7.07
N PRO A 61 2.08 9.28 -5.79
CA PRO A 61 0.74 9.73 -5.37
C PRO A 61 0.38 11.17 -5.75
N ASN A 62 1.35 12.09 -5.78
CA ASN A 62 1.11 13.50 -6.15
C ASN A 62 0.87 13.69 -7.66
N GLU A 63 1.29 12.72 -8.47
CA GLU A 63 1.20 12.74 -9.94
C GLU A 63 0.05 11.87 -10.45
N MET A 64 -0.56 11.07 -9.58
CA MET A 64 -1.75 10.29 -9.91
C MET A 64 -2.92 11.21 -10.20
N SER A 65 -3.78 10.81 -11.14
CA SER A 65 -5.07 11.47 -11.33
C SER A 65 -5.85 11.48 -10.04
N THR A 66 -6.65 12.52 -9.84
CA THR A 66 -7.61 12.58 -8.73
C THR A 66 -8.50 11.33 -8.76
N ASN A 67 -8.88 10.83 -7.57
CA ASN A 67 -9.75 9.66 -7.39
C ASN A 67 -9.10 8.31 -7.70
N PHE A 68 -7.82 8.18 -7.38
CA PHE A 68 -7.13 6.89 -7.43
C PHE A 68 -6.53 6.58 -6.07
N ASP A 69 -6.65 5.32 -5.66
CA ASP A 69 -6.08 4.82 -4.42
C ASP A 69 -4.93 3.86 -4.74
N CYS A 70 -3.78 4.11 -4.13
CA CYS A 70 -2.62 3.23 -4.16
C CYS A 70 -2.47 2.56 -2.80
N CYS A 71 -2.38 1.24 -2.82
CA CYS A 71 -2.44 0.40 -1.64
C CYS A 71 -1.21 -0.51 -1.60
N LEU A 72 -0.72 -0.82 -0.40
CA LEU A 72 0.32 -1.81 -0.15
C LEU A 72 -0.15 -2.72 0.97
N PHE A 73 -0.44 -3.99 0.68
CA PHE A 73 -0.99 -4.93 1.65
C PHE A 73 -0.18 -6.22 1.71
N ARG A 74 -0.24 -6.91 2.85
CA ARG A 74 0.30 -8.26 2.95
C ARG A 74 -0.39 -9.21 1.98
N ASP A 75 0.37 -10.18 1.52
CA ASP A 75 -0.12 -11.28 0.70
C ASP A 75 -1.33 -11.96 1.34
N GLY A 76 -2.38 -12.13 0.53
CA GLY A 76 -3.66 -12.70 0.96
C GLY A 76 -4.63 -11.74 1.64
N ILE A 77 -4.27 -10.46 1.84
CA ILE A 77 -5.17 -9.44 2.40
C ILE A 77 -5.56 -8.44 1.30
N LYS A 78 -6.84 -8.36 0.98
CA LYS A 78 -7.35 -7.33 0.07
C LYS A 78 -7.50 -5.98 0.79
N PRO A 79 -7.34 -4.84 0.09
CA PRO A 79 -7.47 -3.50 0.66
C PRO A 79 -8.93 -3.08 0.91
N PHE A 80 -9.78 -3.98 1.39
CA PHE A 80 -11.21 -3.73 1.63
C PHE A 80 -11.57 -3.92 3.12
N PRO A 81 -12.50 -3.11 3.67
CA PRO A 81 -13.00 -3.28 5.03
C PRO A 81 -13.55 -4.68 5.31
N ASP A 82 -14.14 -5.32 4.30
CA ASP A 82 -14.80 -6.63 4.40
C ASP A 82 -13.81 -7.80 4.38
N ASP A 83 -12.52 -7.56 4.14
CA ASP A 83 -11.51 -8.61 4.24
C ASP A 83 -11.44 -9.12 5.70
N PRO A 84 -11.45 -10.45 5.94
CA PRO A 84 -11.41 -11.00 7.29
C PRO A 84 -10.24 -10.53 8.16
N ALA A 85 -9.10 -10.15 7.56
CA ALA A 85 -7.96 -9.60 8.29
C ALA A 85 -8.15 -8.12 8.68
N ASN A 86 -9.07 -7.40 8.02
CA ASN A 86 -9.34 -5.99 8.28
C ASN A 86 -10.57 -5.78 9.18
N MET A 87 -11.57 -6.66 9.12
CA MET A 87 -12.86 -6.51 9.84
C MET A 87 -12.75 -6.33 11.37
N GLY A 88 -11.76 -6.96 12.01
CA GLY A 88 -11.55 -6.91 13.46
C GLY A 88 -10.51 -5.88 13.90
N GLY A 89 -9.90 -5.19 12.94
CA GLY A 89 -8.78 -4.29 13.15
C GLY A 89 -9.18 -2.82 13.33
N GLY A 90 -8.20 -1.96 13.14
CA GLY A 90 -8.37 -0.52 13.09
C GLY A 90 -7.50 0.10 12.01
N LYS A 91 -7.76 1.39 11.72
CA LYS A 91 -6.89 2.18 10.83
C LYS A 91 -6.52 3.52 11.45
N TRP A 92 -5.26 3.89 11.29
CA TRP A 92 -4.76 5.22 11.58
C TRP A 92 -4.80 6.03 10.30
N THR A 93 -5.49 7.17 10.32
CA THR A 93 -5.64 8.02 9.14
C THR A 93 -5.03 9.39 9.37
N LEU A 94 -4.25 9.85 8.39
CA LEU A 94 -3.66 11.18 8.33
C LEU A 94 -4.16 11.90 7.07
N ARG A 95 -4.72 13.09 7.25
CA ARG A 95 -5.09 13.99 6.15
C ARG A 95 -3.92 14.90 5.83
N LEU A 96 -3.56 14.94 4.56
CA LEU A 96 -2.37 15.60 4.05
C LEU A 96 -2.79 16.71 3.10
N ARG A 97 -2.18 17.88 3.25
CA ARG A 97 -2.27 18.92 2.21
C ARG A 97 -1.62 18.40 0.93
N LYS A 98 -2.15 18.85 -0.22
CA LYS A 98 -1.58 18.53 -1.54
C LYS A 98 -0.09 18.78 -1.61
N GLY A 99 0.61 17.87 -2.29
CA GLY A 99 2.06 17.88 -2.44
C GLY A 99 2.82 17.11 -1.36
N LEU A 100 2.18 16.72 -0.26
CA LEU A 100 2.83 15.96 0.81
C LEU A 100 2.70 14.43 0.66
N ALA A 101 1.68 13.95 -0.06
CA ALA A 101 1.32 12.53 -0.08
C ALA A 101 2.46 11.62 -0.53
N SER A 102 3.20 11.97 -1.58
CA SER A 102 4.28 11.12 -2.10
C SER A 102 5.38 10.86 -1.08
N ARG A 103 5.75 11.89 -0.30
CA ARG A 103 6.78 11.76 0.73
C ARG A 103 6.30 10.88 1.89
N PHE A 104 5.12 11.17 2.44
CA PHE A 104 4.58 10.40 3.57
C PHE A 104 4.24 8.96 3.19
N TRP A 105 3.75 8.75 1.96
CA TRP A 105 3.55 7.42 1.39
C TRP A 105 4.85 6.63 1.34
N GLU A 106 5.92 7.22 0.80
CA GLU A 106 7.23 6.59 0.73
C GLU A 106 7.79 6.29 2.13
N GLU A 107 7.72 7.24 3.08
CA GLU A 107 8.16 7.03 4.46
C GLU A 107 7.43 5.84 5.12
N VAL A 108 6.12 5.71 4.91
CA VAL A 108 5.33 4.59 5.45
C VAL A 108 5.71 3.26 4.80
N ILE A 109 5.71 3.15 3.48
CA ILE A 109 6.01 1.87 2.83
C ILE A 109 7.45 1.42 3.06
N LEU A 110 8.40 2.37 3.16
CA LEU A 110 9.79 2.06 3.51
C LEU A 110 9.90 1.54 4.95
N ALA A 111 9.15 2.11 5.90
CA ALA A 111 9.07 1.59 7.26
C ALA A 111 8.48 0.16 7.30
N CYS A 112 7.47 -0.11 6.45
CA CYS A 112 6.86 -1.43 6.33
C CYS A 112 7.86 -2.48 5.80
N ILE A 113 8.52 -2.22 4.66
CA ILE A 113 9.48 -3.17 4.06
C ILE A 113 10.78 -3.28 4.87
N GLY A 114 11.18 -2.21 5.58
CA GLY A 114 12.36 -2.19 6.44
C GLY A 114 12.17 -2.91 7.78
N GLY A 115 10.95 -3.35 8.09
CA GLY A 115 10.66 -4.07 9.33
C GLY A 115 10.81 -3.22 10.59
N ALA A 116 10.42 -1.94 10.54
CA ALA A 116 10.37 -1.11 11.74
C ALA A 116 9.59 -1.83 12.87
N HIS A 117 10.22 -1.95 14.05
CA HIS A 117 9.77 -2.77 15.19
C HIS A 117 8.29 -2.50 15.56
N ASN A 118 7.51 -3.57 15.81
CA ASN A 118 6.06 -3.61 16.09
C ASN A 118 5.09 -3.43 14.90
N MET A 119 5.51 -2.97 13.72
CA MET A 119 4.59 -2.98 12.57
C MET A 119 4.39 -4.40 12.01
N SER A 120 5.36 -5.29 12.12
CA SER A 120 5.36 -6.55 11.36
C SER A 120 4.32 -7.60 11.77
N GLN A 121 3.74 -7.55 12.97
CA GLN A 121 2.76 -8.56 13.40
C GLN A 121 1.34 -8.12 13.07
N ASP A 122 0.98 -6.88 13.39
CA ASP A 122 -0.41 -6.43 13.29
C ASP A 122 -0.73 -5.67 11.99
N PHE A 123 0.28 -5.14 11.27
CA PHE A 123 0.07 -4.39 10.02
C PHE A 123 -0.64 -5.18 8.91
N CYS A 124 -1.84 -4.82 8.51
CA CYS A 124 -2.49 -5.42 7.34
C CYS A 124 -1.99 -4.78 6.03
N GLY A 125 -1.91 -3.44 6.02
CA GLY A 125 -1.56 -2.69 4.82
C GLY A 125 -1.60 -1.17 5.02
N ALA A 126 -1.26 -0.44 3.97
CA ALA A 126 -1.35 1.01 3.90
C ALA A 126 -2.05 1.43 2.61
N ILE A 127 -2.77 2.55 2.65
CA ILE A 127 -3.49 3.14 1.51
C ILE A 127 -3.18 4.63 1.44
N VAL A 128 -2.80 5.13 0.28
CA VAL A 128 -2.82 6.55 -0.04
C VAL A 128 -3.89 6.83 -1.08
N THR A 129 -4.73 7.80 -0.75
CA THR A 129 -5.94 8.15 -1.46
C THR A 129 -5.82 9.58 -1.94
N SER A 130 -5.82 9.80 -3.25
CA SER A 130 -5.82 11.15 -3.84
C SER A 130 -7.26 11.66 -3.97
N ARG A 131 -7.57 12.81 -3.38
CA ARG A 131 -8.86 13.53 -3.53
C ARG A 131 -8.62 14.96 -4.01
N PRO A 132 -9.62 15.71 -4.51
CA PRO A 132 -9.35 17.03 -5.08
C PRO A 132 -8.69 18.03 -4.10
N GLU A 133 -9.13 18.06 -2.85
CA GLU A 133 -8.71 19.09 -1.87
C GLU A 133 -7.54 18.67 -0.98
N GLU A 134 -7.49 17.39 -0.61
CA GLU A 134 -6.49 16.80 0.28
C GLU A 134 -6.19 15.37 -0.13
N ASP A 135 -5.09 14.83 0.38
CA ASP A 135 -4.77 13.41 0.25
C ASP A 135 -4.98 12.73 1.60
N VAL A 136 -5.40 11.46 1.57
CA VAL A 136 -5.65 10.69 2.78
C VAL A 136 -4.70 9.51 2.81
N LEU A 137 -3.84 9.44 3.84
CA LEU A 137 -2.96 8.31 4.08
C LEU A 137 -3.51 7.49 5.26
N SER A 138 -3.70 6.19 5.08
CA SER A 138 -4.19 5.29 6.12
C SER A 138 -3.30 4.08 6.29
N VAL A 139 -3.05 3.68 7.54
CA VAL A 139 -2.35 2.44 7.91
C VAL A 139 -3.32 1.55 8.66
N TRP A 140 -3.48 0.31 8.20
CA TRP A 140 -4.44 -0.67 8.69
C TRP A 140 -3.70 -1.73 9.50
N CYS A 141 -4.24 -2.05 10.66
CA CYS A 141 -3.71 -3.09 11.54
C CYS A 141 -4.84 -3.98 12.06
N ASP A 142 -4.58 -5.28 12.18
CA ASP A 142 -5.42 -6.22 12.93
C ASP A 142 -5.23 -6.02 14.45
N HIS A 143 -6.16 -6.53 15.27
CA HIS A 143 -6.16 -6.39 16.73
C HIS A 143 -6.08 -7.74 17.47
N ARG A 144 -5.50 -8.78 16.84
CA ARG A 144 -5.50 -10.16 17.34
C ARG A 144 -4.26 -10.54 18.13
#